data_AF-A0A9W4ZIU4-F1
#
_entry.id   AF-A0A9W4ZIU4-F1
#
_cell.length_a   1.000
_cell.length_b   1.000
_cell.length_c   1.000
_cell.angle_alpha   90.00
_cell.angle_beta   90.00
_cell.angle_gamma   90.00
#
_symmetry.space_group_name_H-M   'P 1'
#
loop_
_entity.id
_entity.type
_entity.pdbx_description
1 polymer ?
#
loop_
_entity_poly.entity_id
_entity_poly.type
_entity_poly.pdbx_seq_one_letter_code
_entity_poly.pdbx_strand_id
1 'polypeptide(L)'
;MAYILGFIAADGVIQKENQCVSISQKESYILEDIKKELKTNQPLYQNKKTGVYMLNINSKTIKDDLMNIHGIMPCKSFNIEFPFVSEEYLYHFVRGYFDGDGHVNSHKYFVSFVGGSYNFMNSFKDILENNKFQLSFVDKEKQYRIYLSGKNNVNKFSRWIYKDKGLHLKRKYNIFQEKE
;
A
#
# COMPACT_ATOMS: atom_id res chain seq x y z
N MET A 1 2.54 -8.38 -9.52
CA MET A 1 1.13 -8.31 -9.03
C MET A 1 0.99 -7.93 -7.54
N ALA A 2 1.60 -8.63 -6.57
CA ALA A 2 1.37 -8.37 -5.12
C ALA A 2 1.57 -6.92 -4.66
N TYR A 3 2.56 -6.21 -5.20
CA TYR A 3 2.74 -4.76 -4.95
C TYR A 3 1.50 -3.94 -5.32
N ILE A 4 0.91 -4.20 -6.50
CA ILE A 4 -0.26 -3.47 -6.98
C ILE A 4 -1.46 -3.75 -6.06
N LEU A 5 -1.63 -5.01 -5.62
CA LEU A 5 -2.66 -5.38 -4.66
C LEU A 5 -2.53 -4.59 -3.34
N GLY A 6 -1.32 -4.50 -2.78
CA GLY A 6 -1.06 -3.70 -1.58
C GLY A 6 -1.32 -2.21 -1.80
N PHE A 7 -0.94 -1.68 -2.96
CA PHE A 7 -1.19 -0.30 -3.33
C PHE A 7 -2.69 0.01 -3.45
N ILE A 8 -3.47 -0.92 -4.02
CA ILE A 8 -4.93 -0.83 -4.09
C ILE A 8 -5.55 -0.93 -2.70
N ALA A 9 -5.05 -1.83 -1.83
CA ALA A 9 -5.53 -1.96 -0.46
C ALA A 9 -5.37 -0.67 0.34
N ALA A 10 -4.30 0.10 0.09
CA ALA A 10 -4.10 1.44 0.63
C ALA A 10 -5.01 2.48 -0.08
N ASP A 11 -4.62 2.93 -1.27
CA ASP A 11 -5.17 4.13 -1.92
C ASP A 11 -6.13 3.83 -3.08
N GLY A 12 -6.42 2.55 -3.35
CA GLY A 12 -7.34 2.15 -4.40
C GLY A 12 -8.81 2.39 -4.04
N VAL A 13 -9.61 2.67 -5.06
CA VAL A 13 -11.07 2.78 -4.97
C VAL A 13 -11.70 1.76 -5.92
N ILE A 14 -12.50 0.86 -5.38
CA ILE A 14 -13.32 -0.07 -6.17
C ILE A 14 -14.69 0.55 -6.34
N GLN A 15 -15.08 0.86 -7.57
CA GLN A 15 -16.37 1.46 -7.88
C GLN A 15 -17.49 0.42 -7.69
N LYS A 16 -18.62 0.84 -7.12
CA LYS A 16 -19.74 -0.06 -6.84
C LYS A 16 -20.50 -0.39 -8.12
N GLU A 17 -20.80 0.62 -8.93
CA GLU A 17 -21.74 0.57 -10.04
C GLU A 17 -21.11 0.05 -11.35
N ASN A 18 -19.79 0.17 -11.52
CA ASN A 18 -19.12 -0.19 -12.77
C ASN A 18 -17.86 -1.04 -12.52
N GLN A 19 -17.21 -1.48 -13.60
CA GLN A 19 -16.05 -2.39 -13.55
C GLN A 19 -14.71 -1.66 -13.35
N CYS A 20 -14.73 -0.46 -12.75
CA CYS A 20 -13.55 0.37 -12.59
C CYS A 20 -12.91 0.20 -11.21
N VAL A 21 -11.59 0.03 -11.23
CA VAL A 21 -10.72 0.19 -10.08
C VAL A 21 -9.86 1.43 -10.33
N SER A 22 -9.96 2.42 -9.45
CA SER A 22 -9.26 3.69 -9.59
C SER A 22 -8.09 3.76 -8.60
N ILE A 23 -6.93 4.17 -9.07
CA ILE A 23 -5.76 4.48 -8.23
C ILE A 23 -5.40 5.94 -8.47
N SER A 24 -5.24 6.70 -7.40
CA SER A 24 -4.89 8.13 -7.48
C SER A 24 -3.56 8.41 -6.79
N GLN A 25 -2.69 9.19 -7.43
CA GLN A 25 -1.40 9.62 -6.88
C GLN A 25 -0.98 10.98 -7.42
N LYS A 26 -0.18 11.72 -6.65
CA LYS A 26 0.42 12.98 -7.11
C LYS A 26 1.52 12.73 -8.15
N GLU A 27 2.29 11.67 -7.96
CA GLU A 27 3.37 11.30 -8.86
C GLU A 27 2.85 10.40 -9.99
N SER A 28 2.79 10.92 -11.22
CA SER A 28 2.27 10.16 -12.37
C SER A 28 3.09 8.92 -12.73
N TYR A 29 4.42 8.94 -12.51
CA TYR A 29 5.30 7.85 -12.96
C TYR A 29 4.92 6.49 -12.34
N ILE A 30 4.46 6.44 -11.09
CA ILE A 30 4.11 5.16 -10.47
C ILE A 30 2.83 4.60 -11.10
N LEU A 31 1.90 5.46 -11.51
CA LEU A 31 0.70 5.05 -12.22
C LEU A 31 1.03 4.56 -13.63
N GLU A 32 1.98 5.20 -14.31
CA GLU A 32 2.49 4.72 -15.60
C GLU A 32 3.19 3.36 -15.47
N ASP A 33 3.98 3.15 -14.41
CA ASP A 33 4.66 1.87 -14.20
C ASP A 33 3.67 0.76 -13.81
N ILE A 34 2.64 1.06 -13.02
CA ILE A 34 1.51 0.15 -12.76
C ILE A 34 0.77 -0.17 -14.06
N LYS A 35 0.52 0.83 -14.91
CA LYS A 35 -0.14 0.64 -16.21
C LYS A 35 0.63 -0.32 -17.12
N LYS A 36 1.96 -0.19 -17.18
CA LYS A 36 2.84 -1.11 -17.93
C LYS A 36 2.76 -2.53 -17.38
N GLU A 37 2.84 -2.69 -16.06
CA GLU A 37 2.77 -3.99 -15.40
C GLU A 37 1.41 -4.69 -15.65
N LEU A 38 0.32 -3.92 -15.64
CA LEU A 38 -1.03 -4.41 -15.96
C LEU A 38 -1.30 -4.54 -17.46
N LYS A 39 -0.33 -4.17 -18.32
CA LYS A 39 -0.44 -4.19 -19.79
C LYS A 39 -1.72 -3.54 -20.31
N THR A 40 -2.07 -2.38 -19.74
CA THR A 40 -3.30 -1.66 -20.09
C THR A 40 -3.02 -0.35 -20.82
N ASN A 41 -3.92 0.03 -21.72
CA ASN A 41 -3.80 1.26 -22.51
C ASN A 41 -4.63 2.42 -21.93
N GLN A 42 -5.22 2.25 -20.75
CA GLN A 42 -6.05 3.28 -20.11
C GLN A 42 -5.25 4.58 -19.91
N PRO A 43 -5.84 5.76 -20.20
CA PRO A 43 -5.16 7.04 -20.02
C PRO A 43 -5.05 7.41 -18.53
N LEU A 44 -4.05 8.21 -18.18
CA LEU A 44 -4.01 8.90 -16.91
C LEU A 44 -4.80 10.21 -17.01
N TYR A 45 -5.68 10.45 -16.04
CA TYR A 45 -6.42 11.70 -15.92
C TYR A 45 -5.81 12.55 -14.82
N GLN A 46 -5.59 13.84 -15.06
CA GLN A 46 -5.13 14.76 -14.03
C GLN A 46 -6.27 15.67 -13.57
N ASN A 47 -6.50 15.72 -12.26
CA ASN A 47 -7.37 16.74 -11.68
C ASN A 47 -6.63 18.08 -11.69
N LYS A 48 -7.09 19.02 -12.54
CA LYS A 48 -6.47 20.34 -12.71
C LYS A 48 -6.41 21.18 -11.43
N LYS A 49 -7.30 20.94 -10.46
CA LYS A 49 -7.34 21.71 -9.21
C LYS A 49 -6.36 21.19 -8.18
N THR A 50 -6.23 19.87 -8.05
CA THR A 50 -5.40 19.24 -7.01
C THR A 50 -4.04 18.78 -7.51
N GLY A 51 -3.85 18.71 -8.82
CA GLY A 51 -2.67 18.16 -9.48
C GLY A 51 -2.56 16.62 -9.40
N VAL A 52 -3.52 15.96 -8.76
CA VAL A 52 -3.54 14.50 -8.57
C VAL A 52 -3.86 13.80 -9.89
N TYR A 53 -3.08 12.79 -10.22
CA TYR A 53 -3.32 11.89 -11.35
C TYR A 53 -4.15 10.68 -10.90
N MET A 54 -4.95 10.16 -11.81
CA MET A 54 -5.82 9.01 -11.60
C MET A 54 -5.69 8.03 -12.76
N LEU A 55 -5.44 6.77 -12.44
CA LEU A 55 -5.51 5.64 -13.36
C LEU A 55 -6.82 4.89 -13.11
N ASN A 56 -7.68 4.84 -14.12
CA ASN A 56 -8.94 4.09 -14.09
C ASN A 56 -8.77 2.77 -14.84
N ILE A 57 -8.73 1.67 -14.11
CA ILE A 57 -8.59 0.32 -14.65
C ILE A 57 -10.01 -0.23 -14.89
N ASN A 58 -10.49 -0.14 -16.12
CA ASN A 58 -11.77 -0.71 -16.52
C ASN A 58 -11.61 -2.19 -16.91
N SER A 59 -11.52 -3.07 -15.91
CA SER A 59 -11.35 -4.50 -16.11
C SER A 59 -12.25 -5.26 -15.14
N LYS A 60 -13.24 -5.96 -15.68
CA LYS A 60 -14.14 -6.83 -14.92
C LYS A 60 -13.34 -7.90 -14.16
N THR A 61 -12.38 -8.54 -14.83
CA THR A 61 -11.53 -9.57 -14.22
C THR A 61 -10.76 -9.04 -13.01
N ILE A 62 -10.10 -7.89 -13.12
CA ILE A 62 -9.34 -7.33 -12.00
C ILE A 62 -10.28 -6.97 -10.84
N LYS A 63 -11.45 -6.38 -11.13
CA LYS A 63 -12.43 -6.06 -10.09
C LYS A 63 -12.94 -7.31 -9.39
N ASP A 64 -13.33 -8.33 -10.16
CA ASP A 64 -13.86 -9.58 -9.65
C ASP A 64 -12.81 -10.33 -8.83
N ASP A 65 -11.53 -10.35 -9.24
CA ASP A 65 -10.45 -10.97 -8.48
C ASP A 65 -10.19 -10.24 -7.16
N LEU A 66 -10.17 -8.90 -7.17
CA LEU A 66 -10.02 -8.09 -5.95
C LEU A 66 -11.13 -8.39 -4.94
N MET A 67 -12.37 -8.50 -5.40
CA MET A 67 -13.53 -8.72 -4.53
C MET A 67 -13.63 -10.18 -4.08
N ASN A 68 -13.59 -11.12 -5.01
CA ASN A 68 -13.93 -12.52 -4.75
C ASN A 68 -12.75 -13.35 -4.24
N ILE A 69 -11.51 -13.00 -4.62
CA ILE A 69 -10.30 -13.72 -4.19
C ILE A 69 -9.66 -13.01 -2.99
N HIS A 70 -9.57 -11.69 -3.04
CA HIS A 70 -8.85 -10.91 -2.03
C HIS A 70 -9.75 -10.21 -1.00
N GLY A 71 -11.08 -10.29 -1.13
CA GLY A 71 -12.01 -9.69 -0.16
C GLY A 71 -11.98 -8.15 -0.12
N ILE A 72 -11.39 -7.50 -1.13
CA ILE A 72 -11.30 -6.04 -1.20
C ILE A 72 -12.59 -5.54 -1.86
N MET A 73 -13.46 -4.95 -1.05
CA MET A 73 -14.80 -4.49 -1.47
C MET A 73 -14.84 -2.97 -1.73
N PRO A 74 -15.89 -2.45 -2.39
CA PRO A 74 -16.18 -1.01 -2.38
C PRO A 74 -16.30 -0.46 -0.95
N CYS A 75 -15.95 0.80 -0.73
CA CYS A 75 -15.97 1.46 0.60
C CYS A 75 -15.16 0.70 1.69
N LYS A 76 -14.08 0.01 1.28
CA LYS A 76 -13.24 -0.87 2.11
C LYS A 76 -12.65 -0.30 3.39
N SER A 77 -12.51 1.02 3.53
CA SER A 77 -11.61 1.65 4.51
C SER A 77 -11.79 1.20 5.96
N PHE A 78 -13.00 0.82 6.37
CA PHE A 78 -13.32 0.38 7.73
C PHE A 78 -13.51 -1.13 7.90
N ASN A 79 -13.70 -1.86 6.80
CA ASN A 79 -14.12 -3.27 6.84
C ASN A 79 -13.21 -4.20 6.01
N ILE A 80 -12.10 -3.70 5.47
CA ILE A 80 -11.14 -4.53 4.74
C ILE A 80 -10.50 -5.56 5.67
N GLU A 81 -10.32 -6.77 5.16
CA GLU A 81 -9.50 -7.80 5.79
C GLU A 81 -8.13 -7.84 5.12
N PHE A 82 -7.12 -8.29 5.85
CA PHE A 82 -5.80 -8.46 5.25
C PHE A 82 -5.88 -9.62 4.25
N PRO A 83 -5.61 -9.38 2.94
CA PRO A 83 -5.80 -10.41 1.93
C PRO A 83 -4.76 -11.53 2.12
N PHE A 84 -5.13 -12.75 1.73
CA PHE A 84 -4.15 -13.84 1.66
C PHE A 84 -3.06 -13.50 0.64
N VAL A 85 -1.81 -13.49 1.10
CA VAL A 85 -0.61 -13.29 0.27
C VAL A 85 0.43 -14.31 0.71
N SER A 86 0.94 -15.09 -0.25
CA SER A 86 2.01 -16.07 -0.01
C SER A 86 3.23 -15.39 0.63
N GLU A 87 3.93 -16.11 1.52
CA GLU A 87 5.09 -15.56 2.26
C GLU A 87 6.16 -14.97 1.34
N GLU A 88 6.41 -15.62 0.19
CA GLU A 88 7.36 -15.17 -0.83
C GLU A 88 6.98 -13.85 -1.53
N TYR A 89 5.72 -13.40 -1.43
CA TYR A 89 5.24 -12.14 -2.02
C TYR A 89 4.82 -11.11 -0.97
N LEU A 90 4.85 -11.47 0.31
CA LEU A 90 4.35 -10.63 1.39
C LEU A 90 5.08 -9.29 1.46
N TYR A 91 6.41 -9.28 1.31
CA TYR A 91 7.19 -8.04 1.30
C TYR A 91 6.86 -7.14 0.10
N HIS A 92 6.43 -7.69 -1.04
CA HIS A 92 5.93 -6.90 -2.17
C HIS A 92 4.58 -6.27 -1.85
N PHE A 93 3.64 -7.02 -1.26
CA PHE A 93 2.35 -6.49 -0.83
C PHE A 93 2.54 -5.37 0.20
N VAL A 94 3.35 -5.61 1.24
CA VAL A 94 3.62 -4.62 2.29
C VAL A 94 4.33 -3.40 1.72
N ARG A 95 5.24 -3.55 0.75
CA ARG A 95 5.81 -2.40 0.02
C ARG A 95 4.73 -1.58 -0.68
N GLY A 96 3.80 -2.23 -1.38
CA GLY A 96 2.69 -1.55 -2.05
C GLY A 96 1.78 -0.80 -1.08
N TYR A 97 1.40 -1.44 0.02
CA TYR A 97 0.57 -0.83 1.06
C TYR A 97 1.30 0.33 1.75
N PHE A 98 2.59 0.15 2.07
CA PHE A 98 3.44 1.20 2.60
C PHE A 98 3.58 2.36 1.62
N ASP A 99 3.72 2.12 0.32
CA ASP A 99 3.86 3.19 -0.65
C ASP A 99 2.56 3.98 -0.85
N GLY A 100 1.39 3.34 -0.74
CA GLY A 100 0.11 4.06 -0.66
C GLY A 100 -0.03 4.86 0.64
N ASP A 101 -0.18 4.16 1.77
CA ASP A 101 -0.66 4.77 3.02
C ASP A 101 0.41 4.96 4.11
N GLY A 102 1.57 4.30 3.98
CA GLY A 102 2.65 4.38 4.96
C GLY A 102 3.31 5.76 5.04
N HIS A 103 3.97 6.02 6.17
CA HIS A 103 4.77 7.22 6.39
C HIS A 103 6.16 6.84 6.92
N VAL A 104 7.18 7.61 6.53
CA VAL A 104 8.57 7.44 6.99
C VAL A 104 9.18 8.79 7.32
N ASN A 105 9.95 8.80 8.41
CA ASN A 105 10.83 9.88 8.82
C ASN A 105 12.21 9.27 9.15
N SER A 106 13.19 9.45 8.27
CA SER A 106 14.55 8.91 8.39
C SER A 106 15.29 9.49 9.60
N HIS A 107 15.24 10.81 9.78
CA HIS A 107 15.91 11.54 10.86
C HIS A 107 15.45 11.08 12.25
N LYS A 108 14.18 10.71 12.42
CA LYS A 108 13.64 10.16 13.67
C LYS A 108 13.66 8.63 13.72
N TYR A 109 14.19 7.98 12.68
CA TYR A 109 14.13 6.53 12.48
C TYR A 109 12.74 5.98 12.80
N PHE A 110 11.75 6.46 12.07
CA PHE A 110 10.33 6.23 12.35
C PHE A 110 9.55 5.86 11.08
N VAL A 111 8.74 4.81 11.16
CA VAL A 111 7.76 4.43 10.15
C VAL A 111 6.40 4.27 10.81
N SER A 112 5.34 4.70 10.15
CA SER A 112 3.98 4.55 10.67
C SER A 112 2.96 4.16 9.61
N PHE A 113 1.92 3.48 10.06
CA PHE A 113 0.75 3.11 9.26
C PHE A 113 -0.52 3.51 10.00
N VAL A 114 -1.57 3.86 9.27
CA VAL A 114 -2.82 4.35 9.84
C VAL A 114 -4.01 3.75 9.10
N GLY A 115 -4.74 2.83 9.72
CA GLY A 115 -5.90 2.18 9.11
C GLY A 115 -7.20 2.46 9.85
N GLY A 116 -8.32 2.41 9.12
CA GLY A 116 -9.66 2.46 9.69
C GLY A 116 -10.24 1.08 10.06
N SER A 117 -9.74 0.01 9.45
CA SER A 117 -10.16 -1.37 9.76
C SER A 117 -9.30 -1.97 10.86
N TYR A 118 -9.96 -2.36 11.97
CA TYR A 118 -9.31 -3.09 13.07
C TYR A 118 -8.72 -4.41 12.58
N ASN A 119 -9.52 -5.22 11.87
CA ASN A 119 -9.14 -6.56 11.44
C ASN A 119 -7.91 -6.53 10.55
N PHE A 120 -7.85 -5.59 9.60
CA PHE A 120 -6.68 -5.40 8.75
C PHE A 120 -5.46 -4.99 9.57
N MET A 121 -5.60 -3.99 10.43
CA MET A 121 -4.48 -3.43 11.18
C MET A 121 -3.95 -4.41 12.24
N ASN A 122 -4.81 -5.21 12.87
CA ASN A 122 -4.40 -6.27 13.79
C ASN A 122 -3.69 -7.41 13.05
N SER A 123 -4.21 -7.85 11.90
CA SER A 123 -3.53 -8.86 11.07
C SER A 123 -2.17 -8.35 10.58
N PHE A 124 -2.09 -7.07 10.19
CA PHE A 124 -0.85 -6.47 9.74
C PHE A 124 0.17 -6.33 10.88
N LYS A 125 -0.30 -6.00 12.09
CA LYS A 125 0.52 -6.02 13.31
C LYS A 125 1.14 -7.41 13.52
N ASP A 126 0.33 -8.46 13.49
CA ASP A 126 0.80 -9.83 13.72
C ASP A 126 1.82 -10.28 12.64
N ILE A 127 1.60 -9.88 11.38
CA ILE A 127 2.56 -10.09 10.29
C ILE A 127 3.92 -9.44 10.59
N LEU A 128 3.92 -8.19 11.08
CA LEU A 128 5.15 -7.48 11.41
C LEU A 128 5.86 -8.11 12.63
N GLU A 129 5.11 -8.51 13.66
CA GLU A 129 5.65 -9.21 14.84
C GLU A 129 6.26 -10.58 14.45
N ASN A 130 5.60 -11.33 13.57
CA ASN A 130 6.10 -12.61 13.05
C ASN A 130 7.41 -12.44 12.27
N ASN A 131 7.55 -11.33 11.53
CA ASN A 131 8.80 -10.94 10.87
C ASN A 131 9.85 -10.32 11.83
N LYS A 132 9.61 -10.42 13.14
CA LYS A 132 10.49 -9.96 14.24
C LYS A 132 10.74 -8.45 14.19
N PHE A 133 9.73 -7.66 13.83
CA PHE A 133 9.75 -6.21 14.00
C PHE A 133 9.25 -5.85 15.40
N GLN A 134 9.92 -4.90 16.04
CA GLN A 134 9.41 -4.30 17.27
C GLN A 134 8.46 -3.16 16.90
N LEU A 135 7.26 -3.13 17.45
CA LEU A 135 6.27 -2.12 17.10
C LEU A 135 5.47 -1.67 18.32
N SER A 136 4.84 -0.51 18.21
CA SER A 136 3.73 -0.14 19.07
C SER A 136 2.44 -0.06 18.26
N PHE A 137 1.36 -0.59 18.84
CA PHE A 137 0.02 -0.55 18.28
C PHE A 137 -0.83 0.40 19.13
N VAL A 138 -1.45 1.39 18.49
CA VAL A 138 -2.34 2.35 19.16
C VAL A 138 -3.73 2.21 18.58
N ASP A 139 -4.66 1.84 19.45
CA ASP A 139 -6.09 1.79 19.19
C ASP A 139 -6.74 3.14 19.56
N LYS A 140 -7.40 3.79 18.60
CA LYS A 140 -8.22 4.99 18.83
C LYS A 140 -9.66 4.79 18.36
N GLU A 141 -10.18 3.57 18.47
CA GLU A 141 -11.53 3.11 18.09
C GLU A 141 -11.88 3.18 16.60
N LYS A 142 -11.65 4.32 15.95
CA LYS A 142 -11.92 4.52 14.52
C LYS A 142 -10.65 4.68 13.68
N GLN A 143 -9.50 4.65 14.33
CA GLN A 143 -8.21 4.80 13.72
C GLN A 143 -7.18 3.98 14.49
N TYR A 144 -6.59 3.01 13.83
CA TYR A 144 -5.57 2.13 14.38
C TYR A 144 -4.22 2.51 13.79
N ARG A 145 -3.19 2.51 14.61
CA ARG A 145 -1.87 2.95 14.20
C ARG A 145 -0.80 1.95 14.59
N ILE A 146 0.08 1.65 13.65
CA ILE A 146 1.30 0.86 13.90
C ILE A 146 2.49 1.80 13.76
N TYR A 147 3.41 1.74 14.73
CA TYR A 147 4.65 2.49 14.70
C TYR A 147 5.85 1.56 14.79
N LEU A 148 6.81 1.75 13.88
CA LEU A 148 8.13 1.15 13.93
C LEU A 148 9.13 2.26 14.22
N SER A 149 9.83 2.15 15.35
CA SER A 149 10.81 3.14 15.78
C SER A 149 12.18 2.51 15.98
N GLY A 150 13.21 3.35 15.92
CA GLY A 150 14.59 2.95 16.19
C GLY A 150 15.36 2.55 14.93
N LYS A 151 16.60 3.01 14.84
CA LYS A 151 17.47 2.89 13.66
C LYS A 151 17.55 1.47 13.10
N ASN A 152 17.82 0.50 13.96
CA ASN A 152 17.97 -0.91 13.53
C ASN A 152 16.66 -1.48 12.97
N ASN A 153 15.54 -1.19 13.62
CA ASN A 153 14.23 -1.72 13.27
C ASN A 153 13.71 -1.10 11.95
N VAL A 154 13.86 0.22 11.79
CA VAL A 154 13.49 0.92 10.55
C VAL A 154 14.39 0.52 9.37
N ASN A 155 15.70 0.37 9.60
CA ASN A 155 16.61 -0.12 8.57
C ASN A 155 16.30 -1.57 8.17
N LYS A 156 15.95 -2.43 9.14
CA LYS A 156 15.48 -3.79 8.86
C LYS A 156 14.21 -3.77 8.02
N PHE A 157 13.25 -2.91 8.37
CA PHE A 157 12.00 -2.78 7.65
C PHE A 157 12.23 -2.36 6.20
N SER A 158 13.05 -1.33 5.98
CA SER A 158 13.43 -0.86 4.65
C SER A 158 14.07 -1.97 3.81
N ARG A 159 15.07 -2.69 4.35
CA ARG A 159 15.72 -3.80 3.64
C ARG A 159 14.74 -4.92 3.28
N TRP A 160 13.76 -5.19 4.14
CA TRP A 160 12.76 -6.22 3.91
C TRP A 160 11.79 -5.84 2.79
N ILE A 161 11.15 -4.68 2.86
CA ILE A 161 10.15 -4.29 1.84
C ILE A 161 10.78 -3.98 0.48
N TYR A 162 12.02 -3.50 0.45
CA TYR A 162 12.78 -3.23 -0.77
C TYR A 162 13.71 -4.37 -1.19
N LYS A 163 13.57 -5.56 -0.57
CA LYS A 163 14.15 -6.78 -1.12
C LYS A 163 13.61 -6.97 -2.56
N ASP A 164 14.53 -7.23 -3.49
CA ASP A 164 14.23 -7.48 -4.91
C ASP A 164 13.28 -6.41 -5.50
N LYS A 165 13.57 -5.12 -5.24
CA LYS A 165 12.61 -4.05 -5.55
C LYS A 165 12.28 -4.00 -7.05
N GLY A 166 10.98 -4.01 -7.34
CA GLY A 166 10.41 -3.62 -8.63
C GLY A 166 9.72 -2.27 -8.48
N LEU A 167 8.40 -2.23 -8.72
CA LEU A 167 7.56 -1.05 -8.47
C LEU A 167 7.74 -0.51 -7.05
N HIS A 168 7.90 0.81 -6.92
CA HIS A 168 7.98 1.55 -5.66
C HIS A 168 7.81 3.06 -5.86
N LEU A 169 7.44 3.78 -4.80
CA LEU A 169 7.52 5.24 -4.76
C LEU A 169 8.94 5.71 -4.44
N LYS A 170 9.56 6.38 -5.43
CA LYS A 170 10.89 7.01 -5.33
C LYS A 170 11.02 7.93 -4.12
N ARG A 171 10.01 8.76 -3.81
CA ARG A 171 10.08 9.68 -2.66
C ARG A 171 10.28 8.95 -1.34
N LYS A 172 9.55 7.85 -1.11
CA LYS A 172 9.63 7.08 0.14
C LYS A 172 10.90 6.25 0.20
N TYR A 173 11.28 5.66 -0.93
CA TYR A 173 12.54 4.93 -1.05
C TYR A 173 13.75 5.82 -0.77
N ASN A 174 13.80 7.02 -1.35
CA ASN A 174 14.91 7.95 -1.19
C ASN A 174 15.11 8.37 0.28
N ILE A 175 14.02 8.59 1.04
CA ILE A 175 14.10 8.90 2.47
C ILE A 175 14.86 7.80 3.23
N PHE A 176 14.70 6.52 2.88
CA PHE A 176 15.48 5.45 3.51
C PHE A 176 16.95 5.40 3.09
N GLN A 177 17.30 5.99 1.95
CA GLN A 177 18.67 6.02 1.44
C GLN A 177 19.47 7.24 1.92
N GLU A 178 18.79 8.24 2.48
CA GLU A 178 19.43 9.36 3.17
C GLU A 178 20.22 8.79 4.36
N LYS A 179 21.53 8.61 4.16
CA LYS A 179 22.46 8.26 5.22
C LYS A 179 22.81 9.55 5.97
N GLU A 180 22.66 9.51 7.29
CA GLU A 180 23.43 10.38 8.19
C GLU A 180 24.91 9.94 8.21
#